data_AF-U9TPN9-F1
#
_entry.id   AF-U9TPN9-F1
#
_cell.length_a   1.000
_cell.length_b   1.000
_cell.length_c   1.000
_cell.angle_alpha   90.00
_cell.angle_beta   90.00
_cell.angle_gamma   90.00
#
_symmetry.space_group_name_H-M   'P 1'
#
loop_
_entity.id
_entity.type
_entity.pdbx_description
1 polymer ?
#
loop_
_entity_poly.entity_id
_entity_poly.type
_entity_poly.pdbx_seq_one_letter_code
_entity_poly.pdbx_strand_id
1 'polypeptide(L)'
;AVVSDNASSMVKAKKLVNEKYENIMPIRCIDHQINLITTDICKLPFAEDLLKKCMKIVRFFKTSHKAGETLRTEILENMVKGGGLKSYVKTR
;
A
#
# COMPACT_ATOMS: atom_id res chain seq x y z
N ALA A 1 3.24 16.02 -18.30
CA ALA A 1 2.40 15.94 -17.09
C ALA A 1 3.32 15.77 -15.87
N VAL A 2 3.06 16.48 -14.76
CA VAL A 2 3.82 16.34 -13.51
C VAL A 2 2.97 15.50 -12.55
N VAL A 3 3.50 14.37 -12.07
CA VAL A 3 2.82 13.47 -11.14
C VAL A 3 3.65 13.38 -9.87
N SER A 4 3.08 13.80 -8.74
CA SER A 4 3.68 13.67 -7.41
C SER A 4 2.66 13.03 -6.45
N ASP A 5 3.18 12.24 -5.52
CA ASP A 5 2.44 11.50 -4.50
C ASP A 5 2.14 12.33 -3.24
N ASN A 6 2.81 13.47 -3.07
CA ASN A 6 2.57 14.37 -1.94
C ASN A 6 1.32 15.22 -2.18
N ALA A 7 0.22 14.85 -1.52
CA ALA A 7 -1.07 15.53 -1.62
C ALA A 7 -0.98 17.04 -1.36
N SER A 8 -0.22 17.47 -0.35
CA SER A 8 -0.11 18.88 0.02
C SER A 8 0.59 19.72 -1.05
N SER A 9 1.68 19.20 -1.60
CA SER A 9 2.42 19.83 -2.70
C SER A 9 1.60 19.82 -3.98
N MET A 10 0.87 18.74 -4.26
CA MET A 10 -0.02 18.66 -5.41
C MET A 10 -1.15 19.66 -5.34
N VAL A 11 -1.79 19.87 -4.18
CA VAL A 11 -2.84 20.89 -4.03
C VAL A 11 -2.30 22.28 -4.35
N LYS A 12 -1.11 22.63 -3.84
CA LYS A 12 -0.46 23.91 -4.13
C LYS A 12 -0.09 24.04 -5.60
N ALA A 13 0.53 23.01 -6.18
CA ALA A 13 0.91 23.01 -7.60
C ALA A 13 -0.30 23.16 -8.53
N LYS A 14 -1.41 22.47 -8.23
CA LYS A 14 -2.66 22.59 -9.00
C LYS A 14 -3.23 23.99 -8.95
N LYS A 15 -3.21 24.63 -7.78
CA LYS A 15 -3.65 26.02 -7.62
C LYS A 15 -2.80 26.96 -8.47
N LEU A 16 -1.47 26.88 -8.35
CA LEU A 16 -0.54 27.73 -9.12
C LEU A 16 -0.65 27.52 -10.64
N VAL A 17 -0.82 26.28 -11.09
CA VAL A 17 -0.98 25.95 -12.51
C VAL A 17 -2.29 26.51 -13.05
N ASN A 18 -3.39 26.35 -12.31
CA ASN A 18 -4.71 26.85 -12.71
C ASN A 18 -4.73 28.39 -12.75
N GLU A 19 -4.08 29.06 -11.79
CA GLU A 19 -3.96 30.53 -11.76
C GLU A 19 -3.11 31.07 -12.91
N LYS A 20 -2.08 30.34 -13.35
CA LYS A 20 -1.17 30.79 -14.41
C LYS A 20 -1.65 30.41 -15.82
N TYR A 21 -2.41 29.32 -15.94
CA TYR A 21 -2.82 28.75 -17.21
C TYR A 21 -4.28 28.31 -17.14
N GLU A 22 -5.21 29.22 -17.45
CA GLU A 22 -6.66 28.98 -17.38
C GLU A 22 -7.15 27.82 -18.27
N ASN A 23 -6.39 27.50 -19.32
CA ASN A 23 -6.68 26.40 -20.23
C ASN A 23 -6.15 25.03 -19.76
N ILE A 24 -5.38 24.97 -18.67
CA ILE A 24 -4.82 23.73 -18.14
C ILE A 24 -5.59 23.28 -16.91
N MET A 25 -6.40 22.23 -17.07
CA MET A 25 -7.13 21.62 -15.97
C MET A 25 -6.25 20.65 -15.16
N PRO A 26 -6.06 20.87 -13.85
CA PRO A 26 -5.33 19.93 -13.01
C PRO A 26 -6.17 18.68 -12.67
N ILE A 27 -5.74 17.50 -13.13
CA ILE A 27 -6.40 16.21 -12.83
C ILE A 27 -5.77 15.53 -11.60
N ARG A 28 -6.55 14.78 -10.81
CA ARG A 28 -6.03 13.94 -9.72
C ARG A 28 -5.42 12.66 -10.28
N CYS A 29 -4.34 12.18 -9.66
CA CYS A 29 -3.77 10.88 -9.99
C CYS A 29 -4.78 9.77 -9.62
N ILE A 30 -5.07 8.87 -10.57
CA ILE A 30 -6.00 7.75 -10.37
C ILE A 30 -5.42 6.78 -9.34
N ASP A 31 -4.13 6.48 -9.41
CA ASP A 31 -3.46 5.57 -8.46
C ASP A 31 -3.58 6.06 -7.02
N HIS A 32 -3.43 7.37 -6.81
CA HIS A 32 -3.63 7.98 -5.49
C HIS A 32 -5.10 7.87 -5.03
N GLN A 33 -6.07 8.06 -5.93
CA GLN A 33 -7.49 7.88 -5.61
C GLN A 33 -7.78 6.43 -5.18
N ILE A 34 -7.24 5.44 -5.91
CA ILE A 34 -7.40 4.02 -5.59
C ILE A 34 -6.77 3.70 -4.24
N ASN A 35 -5.57 4.23 -3.95
CA ASN A 35 -4.92 4.04 -2.64
C ASN A 35 -5.76 4.60 -1.49
N LEU A 36 -6.38 5.77 -1.66
CA LEU A 36 -7.27 6.35 -0.64
C LEU A 36 -8.52 5.49 -0.40
N ILE A 37 -9.22 5.11 -1.47
CA ILE A 37 -10.41 4.24 -1.38
C ILE A 37 -10.05 2.91 -0.70
N THR A 38 -8.94 2.29 -1.12
CA THR A 38 -8.48 1.02 -0.54
C THR A 38 -8.12 1.19 0.93
N THR A 39 -7.48 2.30 1.30
CA THR A 39 -7.14 2.61 2.69
C THR A 39 -8.41 2.72 3.55
N ASP A 40 -9.46 3.35 3.05
CA ASP A 40 -10.71 3.49 3.78
C ASP A 40 -11.47 2.17 3.89
N ILE A 41 -11.47 1.32 2.84
CA ILE A 41 -11.96 -0.05 2.92
C ILE A 41 -11.22 -0.84 4.00
N CYS A 42 -9.89 -0.73 4.06
CA CYS A 42 -9.06 -1.41 5.05
C CYS A 42 -9.30 -0.95 6.50
N LYS A 43 -9.91 0.23 6.70
CA LYS A 43 -10.30 0.74 8.03
C LYS A 43 -11.68 0.26 8.48
N LEU A 44 -12.46 -0.38 7.60
CA LEU A 44 -13.74 -0.96 8.00
C LEU A 44 -13.52 -2.03 9.08
N PRO A 45 -14.39 -2.16 10.10
CA PRO A 45 -14.13 -3.04 11.25
C PRO A 45 -13.81 -4.48 10.86
N PHE A 46 -14.51 -5.02 9.85
CA PHE A 46 -14.25 -6.37 9.36
C PHE A 46 -12.88 -6.51 8.70
N ALA A 47 -12.47 -5.52 7.91
CA ALA A 47 -11.21 -5.52 7.18
C ALA A 47 -10.04 -5.33 8.15
N GLU A 48 -10.19 -4.43 9.12
CA GLU A 48 -9.19 -4.20 10.16
C GLU A 48 -8.97 -5.46 11.01
N ASP A 49 -10.04 -6.15 11.43
CA ASP A 49 -9.94 -7.40 12.18
C ASP A 49 -9.25 -8.51 11.36
N LEU A 50 -9.63 -8.66 10.09
CA LEU A 50 -9.00 -9.61 9.17
C LEU A 50 -7.50 -9.31 9.01
N LEU A 51 -7.14 -8.05 8.76
CA LEU A 51 -5.75 -7.62 8.64
C LEU A 51 -4.95 -7.88 9.92
N LYS A 52 -5.52 -7.63 11.09
CA LYS A 52 -4.89 -7.95 12.39
C LYS A 52 -4.58 -9.44 12.52
N LYS A 53 -5.52 -10.32 12.12
CA LYS A 53 -5.31 -11.77 12.14
C LYS A 53 -4.21 -12.20 11.18
N CYS A 54 -4.23 -11.72 9.94
CA CYS A 54 -3.17 -11.99 8.95
C CYS A 54 -1.80 -11.54 9.47
N MET A 55 -1.74 -10.36 10.09
CA MET A 55 -0.49 -9.81 10.63
C MET A 55 0.07 -10.59 11.82
N LYS A 56 -0.79 -11.23 12.63
CA LYS A 56 -0.32 -12.14 13.68
C LYS A 56 0.44 -13.33 13.08
N ILE A 57 -0.07 -13.91 11.99
CA ILE A 57 0.57 -15.03 11.29
C ILE A 57 1.91 -14.58 10.70
N VAL A 58 1.92 -13.47 9.97
CA VAL A 58 3.15 -12.91 9.38
C VAL A 58 4.19 -12.62 10.46
N ARG A 59 3.77 -12.06 11.60
CA ARG A 59 4.67 -11.78 12.73
C ARG A 59 5.25 -13.06 13.33
N PHE A 60 4.44 -14.09 13.54
CA PHE A 60 4.92 -15.38 14.06
C PHE A 60 6.07 -15.94 13.23
N PHE A 61 5.89 -16.05 11.91
CA PHE A 61 6.93 -16.59 11.02
C PHE A 61 8.16 -15.68 10.89
N LYS A 62 8.00 -14.35 11.03
CA LYS A 62 9.13 -13.42 11.03
C LYS A 62 9.92 -13.45 12.35
N THR A 63 9.28 -13.72 13.48
CA THR A 63 9.92 -13.72 14.80
C THR A 63 10.49 -15.08 15.18
N SER A 64 9.84 -16.17 14.79
CA SER A 64 10.32 -17.53 15.05
C SER A 64 11.35 -17.96 14.01
N HIS A 65 12.62 -18.04 14.39
CA HIS A 65 13.70 -18.45 13.50
C HIS A 65 13.45 -19.83 12.88
N LYS A 66 13.08 -20.82 13.71
CA LYS A 66 12.81 -22.19 13.24
C LYS A 66 11.62 -22.23 12.29
N ALA A 67 10.48 -21.66 12.68
CA ALA A 67 9.28 -21.71 11.85
C ALA A 67 9.43 -20.90 10.56
N GLY A 68 10.11 -19.75 10.60
CA GLY A 68 10.42 -18.93 9.44
C GLY A 68 11.31 -19.65 8.43
N GLU A 69 12.33 -20.35 8.91
CA GLU A 69 13.23 -21.12 8.05
C GLU A 69 12.51 -22.33 7.43
N THR A 70 11.71 -23.06 8.20
CA THR A 70 10.86 -24.14 7.66
C THR A 70 9.94 -23.62 6.56
N LEU A 71 9.28 -22.48 6.76
CA LEU A 71 8.42 -21.87 5.75
C LEU A 71 9.20 -21.48 4.49
N ARG A 72 10.42 -20.97 4.64
CA ARG A 72 11.27 -20.58 3.50
C ARG A 72 11.66 -21.79 2.66
N THR A 73 12.04 -22.89 3.30
CA THR A 73 12.35 -24.15 2.62
C THR A 73 11.13 -24.68 1.88
N GLU A 74 9.97 -24.74 2.55
CA GLU A 74 8.72 -25.23 1.96
C GLU A 74 8.30 -24.40 0.72
N ILE A 75 8.47 -23.08 0.75
CA ILE A 75 8.18 -22.19 -0.38
C ILE A 75 9.08 -22.52 -1.58
N LEU A 76 10.36 -22.81 -1.34
CA LEU A 76 11.32 -23.17 -2.38
C LEU A 76 11.03 -24.55 -2.96
N GLU A 77 10.77 -25.53 -2.10
CA GLU A 77 10.48 -26.92 -2.48
C GLU A 77 9.18 -27.02 -3.30
N ASN A 78 8.15 -26.27 -2.93
CA ASN A 78 6.87 -26.25 -3.66
C ASN A 78 6.84 -25.23 -4.83
N MET A 79 7.97 -24.62 -5.18
CA MET A 79 8.11 -23.61 -6.25
C MET A 79 7.07 -22.47 -6.20
N VAL A 80 6.69 -22.05 -4.99
CA VAL A 80 5.72 -20.97 -4.82
C VAL A 80 6.38 -19.64 -5.20
N LYS A 81 5.93 -19.06 -6.33
CA LYS A 81 6.40 -17.76 -6.83
C LYS A 81 5.73 -16.62 -6.04
N GLY A 82 6.49 -15.61 -5.60
CA GLY A 82 5.91 -14.42 -4.94
C GLY A 82 6.67 -13.80 -3.77
N GLY A 83 7.85 -14.31 -3.42
CA GLY A 83 8.74 -13.65 -2.45
C GLY A 83 8.28 -13.70 -0.98
N GLY A 84 7.52 -14.74 -0.63
CA GLY A 84 7.15 -15.09 0.75
C GLY A 84 6.09 -14.20 1.40
N LEU A 85 5.92 -14.34 2.72
CA LEU A 85 4.93 -13.59 3.49
C LEU A 85 5.25 -12.09 3.51
N LYS A 86 4.28 -11.28 3.08
CA LYS A 86 4.37 -9.82 3.11
C LYS A 86 3.52 -9.26 4.24
N SER A 87 4.10 -8.32 4.99
CA SER A 87 3.33 -7.45 5.89
C SER A 87 2.67 -6.36 5.06
N TYR A 88 1.51 -5.85 5.51
CA TYR A 88 0.93 -4.67 4.87
C TYR A 88 1.90 -3.49 5.01
N VAL A 89 2.05 -2.72 3.93
CA VAL A 89 2.79 -1.47 3.94
C VAL A 89 1.80 -0.37 4.30
N LYS A 90 2.10 0.39 5.34
CA LYS A 90 1.36 1.63 5.60
C LYS A 90 1.88 2.67 4.60
N THR A 91 1.19 2.83 3.48
CA THR A 91 1.40 3.97 2.59
C THR A 91 0.96 5.23 3.34
N ARG A 92 1.85 6.25 3.37
CA ARG A 92 1.71 7.46 4.19
C ARG A 92 0.43 8.23 3.89
#